data_AF-A0A0D7BH24-F1
#
_entry.id   AF-A0A0D7BH24-F1
#
_cell.length_a   1.000
_cell.length_b   1.000
_cell.length_c   1.000
_cell.angle_alpha   90.00
_cell.angle_beta   90.00
_cell.angle_gamma   90.00
#
_symmetry.space_group_name_H-M   'P 1'
#
loop_
_entity.id
_entity.type
_entity.pdbx_description
1 polymer ?
#
loop_
_entity_poly.entity_id
_entity_poly.type
_entity_poly.pdbx_seq_one_letter_code
_entity_poly.pdbx_strand_id
1 'polypeptide(L)'
;MDCHQPCHSTTASTLMHSVLAHVSNEVAAFDAIIRSRAPRSSASPPSLFALPTELLLDIREQLVVCTANKLAAQSEAALVRYETSLSRLLCSDCLQYFQEVYGPDVWRWEQFAGTCPCAGRNGRLANPQASTSITSIDPKQFADRTMWLEYYLSRKALRFAQRPPPDPRSADVVWNVVDGVLAEFKCTLVRQTSGDVSVVPKDPHDAAALRCAIRDLGLFVEQNNVFEQPPEAVNQDTDSPSNYLSVGPPPQRPRPPTAMDSIVACAWVLLGLPFALVLIPVSVFARPSYFGLRFA
;
A
#
# COMPACT_ATOMS: atom_id res chain seq x y z
N MET A 1 -19.14 20.40 29.12
CA MET A 1 -20.11 19.39 28.68
C MET A 1 -19.48 18.68 27.52
N ASP A 2 -18.77 17.59 27.81
CA ASP A 2 -18.12 16.77 26.79
C ASP A 2 -19.19 15.84 26.22
N CYS A 3 -19.86 16.29 25.16
CA CYS A 3 -20.71 15.40 24.39
C CYS A 3 -19.80 14.36 23.74
N HIS A 4 -19.78 13.15 24.30
CA HIS A 4 -19.12 11.97 23.73
C HIS A 4 -19.79 11.61 22.39
N GLN A 5 -19.45 12.35 21.34
CA GLN A 5 -19.89 12.04 20.00
C GLN A 5 -19.29 10.68 19.61
N PRO A 6 -20.10 9.73 19.08
CA PRO A 6 -19.57 8.45 18.65
C PRO A 6 -18.58 8.68 17.51
N CYS A 7 -17.34 8.24 17.71
CA CYS A 7 -16.28 8.32 16.72
C CYS A 7 -15.55 6.97 16.65
N HIS A 8 -15.00 6.67 15.48
CA HIS A 8 -14.15 5.51 15.28
C HIS A 8 -12.78 5.98 14.83
N SER A 9 -11.75 5.68 15.63
CA SER A 9 -10.35 6.00 15.30
C SER A 9 -9.70 4.85 14.56
N THR A 10 -9.03 5.16 13.47
CA THR A 10 -8.25 4.22 12.66
C THR A 10 -7.02 4.92 12.10
N THR A 11 -6.04 4.16 11.60
CA THR A 11 -4.92 4.76 10.88
C THR A 11 -5.39 5.28 9.51
N ALA A 12 -4.74 6.34 9.02
CA ALA A 12 -4.95 6.86 7.67
C ALA A 12 -4.77 5.79 6.59
N SER A 13 -3.72 4.96 6.73
CA SER A 13 -3.41 3.87 5.80
C SER A 13 -4.57 2.87 5.70
N THR A 14 -5.05 2.35 6.83
CA THR A 14 -6.15 1.38 6.85
C THR A 14 -7.39 1.95 6.18
N LEU A 15 -7.78 3.19 6.50
CA LEU A 15 -8.94 3.82 5.91
C LEU A 15 -8.83 3.97 4.39
N MET A 16 -7.68 4.43 3.88
CA MET A 16 -7.46 4.56 2.43
C MET A 16 -7.56 3.21 1.71
N HIS A 17 -6.97 2.14 2.27
CA HIS A 17 -7.04 0.80 1.67
C HIS A 17 -8.47 0.23 1.70
N SER A 18 -9.19 0.36 2.82
CA SER A 18 -10.58 -0.06 2.97
C SER A 18 -11.52 0.66 1.99
N VAL A 19 -11.38 1.98 1.85
CA VAL A 19 -12.16 2.77 0.90
C VAL A 19 -11.87 2.33 -0.53
N LEU A 20 -10.58 2.20 -0.91
CA LEU A 20 -10.21 1.76 -2.26
C LEU A 20 -10.68 0.33 -2.57
N ALA A 21 -10.71 -0.54 -1.57
CA ALA A 21 -11.29 -1.87 -1.70
C ALA A 21 -12.81 -1.81 -1.93
N HIS A 22 -13.52 -0.96 -1.18
CA HIS A 22 -14.97 -0.78 -1.32
C HIS A 22 -15.37 -0.29 -2.73
N VAL A 23 -14.61 0.63 -3.33
CA VAL A 23 -14.89 1.15 -4.69
C VAL A 23 -14.26 0.30 -5.81
N SER A 24 -13.66 -0.84 -5.48
CA SER A 24 -13.03 -1.72 -6.48
C SER A 24 -14.05 -2.28 -7.47
N ASN A 25 -13.58 -2.68 -8.66
CA ASN A 25 -14.45 -3.24 -9.69
C ASN A 25 -15.03 -4.59 -9.25
N GLU A 26 -14.30 -5.33 -8.43
CA GLU A 26 -14.68 -6.61 -7.86
C GLU A 26 -15.91 -6.45 -6.95
N VAL A 27 -15.86 -5.50 -6.02
CA VAL A 27 -16.98 -5.19 -5.11
C VAL A 27 -18.15 -4.59 -5.90
N ALA A 28 -17.89 -3.66 -6.83
CA ALA A 28 -18.94 -3.07 -7.66
C ALA A 28 -19.68 -4.10 -8.54
N ALA A 29 -18.95 -5.08 -9.10
CA ALA A 29 -19.54 -6.17 -9.86
C ALA A 29 -20.39 -7.08 -8.96
N PHE A 30 -19.92 -7.38 -7.75
CA PHE A 30 -20.66 -8.16 -6.78
C PHE A 30 -21.95 -7.44 -6.33
N ASP A 31 -21.88 -6.12 -6.11
CA ASP A 31 -23.04 -5.27 -5.80
C ASP A 31 -24.05 -5.21 -6.95
N ALA A 32 -23.60 -5.31 -8.20
CA ALA A 32 -24.50 -5.44 -9.34
C ALA A 32 -25.26 -6.79 -9.32
N ILE A 33 -24.60 -7.88 -8.92
CA ILE A 33 -25.23 -9.20 -8.78
C ILE A 33 -26.29 -9.16 -7.68
N ILE A 34 -25.97 -8.62 -6.49
CA ILE A 34 -26.93 -8.49 -5.38
C ILE A 34 -28.15 -7.68 -5.84
N ARG A 35 -27.95 -6.52 -6.47
CA ARG A 35 -29.06 -5.67 -6.95
C ARG A 35 -29.90 -6.32 -8.04
N SER A 36 -29.29 -7.10 -8.92
CA SER A 36 -30.03 -7.82 -9.99
C SER A 36 -30.97 -8.90 -9.45
N ARG A 37 -30.68 -9.43 -8.25
CA ARG A 37 -31.47 -10.46 -7.57
C ARG A 37 -32.55 -9.92 -6.65
N ALA A 38 -32.59 -8.60 -6.40
CA ALA A 38 -33.67 -8.00 -5.64
C ALA A 38 -35.01 -8.44 -6.24
N PRO A 39 -36.00 -8.85 -5.42
CA PRO A 39 -37.23 -9.49 -5.90
C PRO A 39 -38.00 -8.54 -6.81
N ARG A 40 -37.72 -8.63 -8.11
CA ARG A 40 -38.59 -8.11 -9.14
C ARG A 40 -39.79 -9.02 -9.09
N SER A 41 -40.98 -8.46 -8.91
CA SER A 41 -42.26 -9.14 -8.76
C SER A 41 -42.68 -10.04 -9.94
N SER A 42 -41.74 -10.49 -10.78
CA SER A 42 -41.98 -11.46 -11.83
C SER A 42 -41.96 -12.87 -11.26
N ALA A 43 -43.05 -13.60 -11.50
CA ALA A 43 -43.29 -14.99 -11.15
C ALA A 43 -42.35 -16.01 -11.86
N SER A 44 -41.10 -15.64 -12.15
CA SER A 44 -40.13 -16.60 -12.65
C SER A 44 -39.72 -17.56 -11.54
N PRO A 45 -39.63 -18.88 -11.83
CA PRO A 45 -39.25 -19.86 -10.85
C PRO A 45 -37.83 -19.56 -10.33
N PRO A 46 -37.58 -19.70 -9.01
CA PRO A 46 -36.27 -19.48 -8.44
C PRO A 46 -35.27 -20.44 -9.10
N SER A 47 -34.21 -19.90 -9.68
CA SER A 47 -33.09 -20.72 -10.14
C SER A 47 -32.54 -21.50 -8.95
N LEU A 48 -32.34 -22.80 -9.10
CA LEU A 48 -31.83 -23.72 -8.06
C LEU A 48 -30.43 -23.32 -7.52
N PHE A 49 -29.77 -22.34 -8.12
CA PHE A 49 -28.46 -21.81 -7.71
C PHE A 49 -28.53 -20.41 -7.07
N ALA A 50 -29.72 -19.95 -6.68
CA ALA A 50 -29.88 -18.67 -6.01
C ALA A 50 -29.49 -18.77 -4.53
N LEU A 51 -28.24 -18.42 -4.21
CA LEU A 51 -27.79 -18.17 -2.84
C LEU A 51 -28.71 -17.16 -2.12
N PRO A 52 -29.08 -17.41 -0.84
CA PRO A 52 -29.74 -16.44 0.03
C PRO A 52 -29.00 -15.10 0.09
N THR A 53 -29.73 -14.00 0.28
CA THR A 53 -29.19 -12.64 0.30
C THR A 53 -28.20 -12.44 1.44
N GLU A 54 -28.44 -13.08 2.58
CA GLU A 54 -27.59 -13.03 3.78
C GLU A 54 -26.19 -13.53 3.44
N LEU A 55 -26.10 -14.69 2.78
CA LEU A 55 -24.81 -15.25 2.35
C LEU A 55 -24.11 -14.36 1.31
N LEU A 56 -24.87 -13.68 0.43
CA LEU A 56 -24.27 -12.72 -0.49
C LEU A 56 -23.68 -11.53 0.26
N LEU A 57 -24.39 -10.98 1.25
CA LEU A 57 -23.88 -9.87 2.06
C LEU A 57 -22.63 -10.27 2.84
N ASP A 58 -22.60 -11.48 3.41
CA ASP A 58 -21.41 -12.01 4.09
C ASP A 58 -20.21 -12.15 3.13
N ILE A 59 -20.43 -12.69 1.93
CA ILE A 59 -19.38 -12.78 0.89
C ILE A 59 -18.88 -11.40 0.49
N ARG A 60 -19.78 -10.42 0.35
CA ARG A 60 -19.44 -9.03 0.03
C ARG A 60 -18.54 -8.43 1.09
N GLU A 61 -18.87 -8.60 2.37
CA GLU A 61 -18.06 -8.09 3.48
C GLU A 61 -16.65 -8.69 3.46
N GLN A 62 -16.54 -10.01 3.31
CA GLN A 62 -15.24 -10.69 3.21
C GLN A 62 -14.45 -10.25 1.97
N LEU A 63 -15.13 -10.01 0.84
CA LEU A 63 -14.49 -9.53 -0.38
C LEU A 63 -13.82 -8.15 -0.18
N VAL A 64 -14.48 -7.24 0.55
CA VAL A 64 -13.91 -5.92 0.89
C VAL A 64 -12.64 -6.10 1.73
N VAL A 65 -12.70 -6.89 2.80
CA VAL A 65 -11.54 -7.14 3.69
C VAL A 65 -10.38 -7.78 2.93
N CYS A 66 -10.63 -8.85 2.17
CA CYS A 66 -9.58 -9.49 1.37
C CYS A 66 -8.95 -8.54 0.34
N THR A 67 -9.76 -7.68 -0.28
CA THR A 67 -9.27 -6.70 -1.26
C THR A 67 -8.45 -5.61 -0.59
N ALA A 68 -8.86 -5.12 0.58
CA ALA A 68 -8.10 -4.15 1.36
C ALA A 68 -6.73 -4.71 1.77
N ASN A 69 -6.69 -5.93 2.31
CA ASN A 69 -5.45 -6.60 2.71
C ASN A 69 -4.51 -6.83 1.51
N LYS A 70 -5.06 -7.22 0.35
CA LYS A 70 -4.30 -7.34 -0.90
C LYS A 70 -3.72 -5.99 -1.33
N LEU A 71 -4.47 -4.90 -1.24
CA LEU A 71 -3.99 -3.57 -1.58
C LEU A 71 -2.90 -3.09 -0.62
N ALA A 72 -3.04 -3.38 0.68
CA ALA A 72 -2.03 -3.10 1.70
C ALA A 72 -0.72 -3.86 1.44
N ALA A 73 -0.79 -5.17 1.20
CA ALA A 73 0.39 -5.97 0.85
C ALA A 73 1.06 -5.47 -0.45
N GLN A 74 0.27 -5.00 -1.42
CA GLN A 74 0.80 -4.42 -2.66
C GLN A 74 1.47 -3.06 -2.46
N SER A 75 0.96 -2.21 -1.57
CA SER A 75 1.55 -0.91 -1.28
C SER A 75 2.83 -1.07 -0.46
N GLU A 76 2.87 -1.98 0.51
CA GLU A 76 4.08 -2.35 1.25
C GLU A 76 5.17 -2.90 0.33
N ALA A 77 4.84 -3.88 -0.53
CA ALA A 77 5.81 -4.41 -1.48
C ALA A 77 6.31 -3.34 -2.47
N ALA A 78 5.48 -2.36 -2.82
CA ALA A 78 5.87 -1.24 -3.66
C ALA A 78 6.77 -0.24 -2.90
N LEU A 79 6.55 -0.04 -1.60
CA LEU A 79 7.37 0.80 -0.73
C LEU A 79 8.79 0.23 -0.62
N VAL A 80 8.92 -1.08 -0.34
CA VAL A 80 10.21 -1.77 -0.27
C VAL A 80 10.98 -1.64 -1.59
N ARG A 81 10.30 -1.74 -2.74
CA ARG A 81 10.92 -1.53 -4.06
C ARG A 81 11.39 -0.09 -4.26
N TYR A 82 10.62 0.88 -3.79
CA TYR A 82 10.99 2.29 -3.85
C TYR A 82 12.23 2.56 -2.99
N GLU A 83 12.25 2.13 -1.73
CA GLU A 83 13.38 2.24 -0.81
C GLU A 83 14.63 1.55 -1.38
N THR A 84 14.48 0.32 -1.88
CA THR A 84 15.58 -0.41 -2.54
C THR A 84 16.11 0.36 -3.75
N SER A 85 15.23 1.01 -4.52
CA SER A 85 15.63 1.82 -5.67
C SER A 85 16.41 3.06 -5.26
N LEU A 86 16.04 3.70 -4.14
CA LEU A 86 16.81 4.81 -3.55
C LEU A 86 18.20 4.37 -3.10
N SER A 87 18.30 3.24 -2.37
CA SER A 87 19.60 2.73 -1.92
C SER A 87 20.52 2.36 -3.09
N ARG A 88 19.96 1.89 -4.21
CA ARG A 88 20.72 1.58 -5.44
C ARG A 88 21.29 2.81 -6.16
N LEU A 89 20.87 4.03 -5.78
CA LEU A 89 21.48 5.27 -6.30
C LEU A 89 22.86 5.55 -5.66
N LEU A 90 23.19 4.87 -4.57
CA LEU A 90 24.47 4.96 -3.87
C LEU A 90 25.40 3.81 -4.30
N CYS A 91 26.71 4.06 -4.37
CA CYS A 91 27.70 2.98 -4.44
C CYS A 91 27.81 2.28 -3.08
N SER A 92 28.45 1.10 -3.04
CA SER A 92 28.65 0.31 -1.82
C SER A 92 29.17 1.14 -0.65
N ASP A 93 30.20 1.95 -0.89
CA ASP A 93 30.90 2.68 0.17
C ASP A 93 30.03 3.83 0.70
N CYS A 94 29.30 4.52 -0.18
CA CYS A 94 28.35 5.55 0.23
C CYS A 94 27.17 4.94 0.97
N LEU A 95 26.62 3.81 0.49
CA LEU A 95 25.51 3.13 1.15
C LEU A 95 25.91 2.71 2.57
N GLN A 96 27.09 2.11 2.73
CA GLN A 96 27.64 1.74 4.03
C GLN A 96 27.76 2.96 4.96
N TYR A 97 28.35 4.06 4.47
CA TYR A 97 28.44 5.29 5.25
C TYR A 97 27.06 5.81 5.71
N PHE A 98 26.07 5.85 4.81
CA PHE A 98 24.73 6.31 5.18
C PHE A 98 24.07 5.40 6.22
N GLN A 99 24.24 4.08 6.10
CA GLN A 99 23.75 3.12 7.07
C GLN A 99 24.42 3.26 8.44
N GLU A 100 25.73 3.52 8.48
CA GLU A 100 26.48 3.71 9.73
C GLU A 100 26.11 5.03 10.43
N VAL A 101 25.88 6.11 9.67
CA VAL A 101 25.63 7.45 10.24
C VAL A 101 24.15 7.69 10.57
N TYR A 102 23.24 7.32 9.66
CA TYR A 102 21.81 7.61 9.79
C TYR A 102 20.96 6.38 10.15
N GLY A 103 21.55 5.18 10.08
CA GLY A 103 20.85 3.92 10.27
C GLY A 103 20.26 3.33 8.98
N PRO A 104 19.59 2.18 9.09
CA PRO A 104 19.04 1.45 7.93
C PRO A 104 17.81 2.12 7.31
N ASP A 105 17.17 3.05 8.01
CA ASP A 105 15.94 3.72 7.59
C ASP A 105 16.24 4.85 6.59
N VAL A 106 15.99 4.60 5.30
CA VAL A 106 16.26 5.54 4.19
C VAL A 106 15.56 6.89 4.37
N TRP A 107 14.43 6.91 5.07
CA TRP A 107 13.64 8.13 5.31
C TRP A 107 14.31 9.10 6.28
N ARG A 108 15.32 8.65 7.06
CA ARG A 108 16.10 9.50 7.97
C ARG A 108 17.35 10.09 7.33
N TRP A 109 17.61 9.81 6.05
CA TRP A 109 18.81 10.25 5.35
C TRP A 109 18.67 11.71 4.87
N GLU A 110 18.72 12.68 5.78
CA GLU A 110 18.49 14.12 5.49
C GLU A 110 19.38 14.69 4.37
N GLN A 111 20.62 14.20 4.29
CA GLN A 111 21.64 14.63 3.31
C GLN A 111 21.59 13.87 1.97
N PHE A 112 20.66 12.93 1.81
CA PHE A 112 20.55 12.17 0.57
C PHE A 112 19.95 13.03 -0.54
N ALA A 113 20.79 13.44 -1.50
CA ALA A 113 20.39 14.27 -2.65
C ALA A 113 20.21 13.48 -3.96
N GLY A 114 20.23 12.14 -3.91
CA GLY A 114 20.10 11.26 -5.07
C GLY A 114 21.36 10.48 -5.42
N THR A 115 21.69 10.43 -6.70
CA THR A 115 22.83 9.66 -7.21
C THR A 115 24.15 10.09 -6.57
N CYS A 116 24.93 9.13 -6.09
CA CYS A 116 26.22 9.43 -5.46
C CYS A 116 27.21 10.08 -6.46
N PRO A 117 28.03 11.06 -6.02
CA PRO A 117 29.01 11.71 -6.88
C PRO A 117 30.12 10.76 -7.36
N CYS A 118 30.31 9.64 -6.66
CA CYS A 118 31.24 8.56 -7.02
C CYS A 118 30.89 7.91 -8.37
N ALA A 119 29.60 7.90 -8.74
CA ALA A 119 29.12 7.29 -9.99
C ALA A 119 29.72 7.94 -11.24
N GLY A 120 30.06 9.25 -11.20
CA GLY A 120 30.65 9.96 -12.33
C GLY A 120 32.17 9.85 -12.44
N ARG A 121 32.89 9.61 -11.33
CA ARG A 121 34.37 9.67 -11.31
C ARG A 121 35.04 8.36 -11.70
N ASN A 122 34.41 7.22 -11.40
CA ASN A 122 35.06 5.93 -11.59
C ASN A 122 34.76 5.27 -12.94
N GLY A 123 33.93 5.87 -13.81
CA GLY A 123 33.53 5.33 -15.12
C GLY A 123 32.79 3.98 -15.07
N ARG A 124 32.77 3.34 -13.89
CA ARG A 124 32.05 2.12 -13.57
C ARG A 124 30.70 2.55 -13.03
N LEU A 125 29.74 2.74 -13.92
CA LEU A 125 28.33 2.76 -13.53
C LEU A 125 28.08 1.49 -12.70
N ALA A 126 27.64 1.65 -11.45
CA ALA A 126 27.40 0.55 -10.52
C ALA A 126 26.44 -0.51 -11.10
N ASN A 127 25.62 -0.14 -12.08
CA ASN A 127 24.96 -1.06 -13.00
C ASN A 127 24.44 -0.27 -14.23
N PRO A 128 25.01 -0.41 -15.43
CA PRO A 128 24.53 0.31 -16.62
C PRO A 128 23.09 -0.07 -17.02
N GLN A 129 22.56 -1.21 -16.54
CA GLN A 129 21.14 -1.55 -16.71
C GLN A 129 20.19 -0.76 -15.81
N ALA A 130 20.68 -0.15 -14.72
CA ALA A 130 19.86 0.68 -13.83
C ALA A 130 19.64 2.09 -14.41
N SER A 131 20.51 2.58 -15.30
CA SER A 131 20.45 3.96 -15.79
C SER A 131 19.38 4.24 -16.86
N THR A 132 18.83 3.24 -17.54
CA THR A 132 17.90 3.47 -18.66
C THR A 132 16.42 3.54 -18.25
N SER A 133 16.06 3.16 -17.02
CA SER A 133 14.67 3.21 -16.52
C SER A 133 14.47 4.00 -15.22
N ILE A 134 15.56 4.41 -14.54
CA ILE A 134 15.53 5.14 -13.25
C ILE A 134 15.87 6.63 -13.47
N THR A 135 15.46 7.22 -14.59
CA THR A 135 15.75 8.65 -14.88
C THR A 135 14.74 9.62 -14.27
N SER A 136 13.76 9.16 -13.48
CA SER A 136 12.72 10.03 -12.95
C SER A 136 12.30 9.71 -11.51
N ILE A 137 13.15 9.05 -10.72
CA ILE A 137 12.92 9.00 -9.27
C ILE A 137 13.58 10.22 -8.67
N ASP A 138 12.78 11.23 -8.32
CA ASP A 138 13.26 12.33 -7.49
C ASP A 138 13.38 11.80 -6.04
N PRO A 139 14.62 11.68 -5.51
CA PRO A 139 14.88 11.11 -4.18
C PRO A 139 14.26 11.92 -3.04
N LYS A 140 13.96 13.21 -3.26
CA LYS A 140 13.36 14.11 -2.26
C LYS A 140 11.90 14.44 -2.56
N GLN A 141 11.26 13.66 -3.43
CA GLN A 141 9.85 13.88 -3.77
C GLN A 141 8.91 13.74 -2.56
N PHE A 142 9.26 12.88 -1.60
CA PHE A 142 8.43 12.56 -0.45
C PHE A 142 9.20 12.81 0.84
N ALA A 143 8.56 13.48 1.79
CA ALA A 143 9.15 13.77 3.11
C ALA A 143 9.20 12.52 4.01
N ASP A 144 8.18 11.65 3.92
CA ASP A 144 8.05 10.44 4.74
C ASP A 144 7.31 9.31 4.00
N ARG A 145 7.24 8.14 4.66
CA ARG A 145 6.53 6.94 4.18
C ARG A 145 5.05 7.20 3.93
N THR A 146 4.42 8.04 4.74
CA THR A 146 2.98 8.34 4.68
C THR A 146 2.66 9.11 3.41
N MET A 147 3.43 10.16 3.11
CA MET A 147 3.28 10.97 1.90
C MET A 147 3.51 10.14 0.64
N TRP A 148 4.49 9.24 0.65
CA TRP A 148 4.70 8.28 -0.43
C TRP A 148 3.48 7.36 -0.63
N LEU A 149 2.91 6.86 0.47
CA LEU A 149 1.75 5.98 0.43
C LEU A 149 0.52 6.71 -0.12
N GLU A 150 0.25 7.93 0.35
CA GLU A 150 -0.84 8.77 -0.14
C GLU A 150 -0.70 9.03 -1.64
N TYR A 151 0.52 9.31 -2.12
CA TYR A 151 0.80 9.45 -3.55
C TYR A 151 0.57 8.14 -4.32
N TYR A 152 1.09 7.01 -3.82
CA TYR A 152 0.93 5.70 -4.45
C TYR A 152 -0.55 5.30 -4.57
N LEU A 153 -1.31 5.47 -3.50
CA LEU A 153 -2.74 5.19 -3.47
C LEU A 153 -3.55 6.20 -4.28
N SER A 154 -3.15 7.47 -4.33
CA SER A 154 -3.77 8.48 -5.21
C SER A 154 -3.69 8.07 -6.68
N ARG A 155 -2.56 7.53 -7.13
CA ARG A 155 -2.43 7.02 -8.51
C ARG A 155 -3.34 5.83 -8.79
N LYS A 156 -3.61 4.98 -7.79
CA LYS A 156 -4.59 3.88 -7.91
C LYS A 156 -6.02 4.43 -7.90
N ALA A 157 -6.29 5.42 -7.06
CA ALA A 157 -7.57 6.08 -6.88
C ALA A 157 -8.07 6.82 -8.13
N LEU A 158 -7.15 7.29 -9.00
CA LEU A 158 -7.50 7.94 -10.28
C LEU A 158 -8.46 7.12 -11.15
N ARG A 159 -8.47 5.79 -11.00
CA ARG A 159 -9.39 4.90 -11.74
C ARG A 159 -10.85 5.02 -11.28
N PHE A 160 -11.06 5.47 -10.05
CA PHE A 160 -12.35 5.57 -9.38
C PHE A 160 -12.85 7.02 -9.26
N ALA A 161 -11.97 8.00 -9.50
CA ALA A 161 -12.33 9.41 -9.45
C ALA A 161 -13.40 9.72 -10.52
N GLN A 162 -14.58 10.15 -10.07
CA GLN A 162 -15.68 10.52 -10.96
C GLN A 162 -15.36 11.78 -11.79
N ARG A 163 -14.53 12.66 -11.23
CA ARG A 163 -13.98 13.83 -11.91
C ARG A 163 -12.47 13.70 -12.02
N PRO A 164 -11.88 13.98 -13.19
CA PRO A 164 -10.44 14.08 -13.30
C PRO A 164 -9.95 15.20 -12.37
N PRO A 165 -8.98 14.93 -11.48
CA PRO A 165 -8.42 15.96 -10.62
C PRO A 165 -7.66 17.00 -11.45
N PRO A 166 -7.57 18.26 -10.99
CA PRO A 166 -6.83 19.31 -11.69
C PRO A 166 -5.34 18.98 -11.83
N ASP A 167 -4.76 18.25 -10.88
CA ASP A 167 -3.42 17.67 -10.99
C ASP A 167 -3.48 16.15 -10.69
N PRO A 168 -3.18 15.27 -11.66
CA PRO A 168 -3.12 13.83 -11.44
C PRO A 168 -1.95 13.38 -10.56
N ARG A 169 -1.01 14.27 -10.22
CA ARG A 169 0.12 14.00 -9.33
C ARG A 169 -0.14 14.41 -7.88
N SER A 170 -1.27 15.06 -7.59
CA SER A 170 -1.62 15.41 -6.22
C SER A 170 -1.86 14.16 -5.36
N ALA A 171 -1.33 14.18 -4.14
CA ALA A 171 -1.59 13.17 -3.11
C ALA A 171 -3.01 13.29 -2.51
N ASP A 172 -3.78 14.33 -2.86
CA ASP A 172 -5.12 14.57 -2.33
C ASP A 172 -6.19 13.73 -3.03
N VAL A 173 -5.87 13.07 -4.15
CA VAL A 173 -6.84 12.33 -4.95
C VAL A 173 -7.44 11.17 -4.16
N VAL A 174 -6.62 10.43 -3.41
CA VAL A 174 -7.12 9.35 -2.54
C VAL A 174 -8.09 9.88 -1.48
N TRP A 175 -7.79 11.05 -0.89
CA TRP A 175 -8.61 11.66 0.13
C TRP A 175 -9.96 12.14 -0.41
N ASN A 176 -10.01 12.65 -1.64
CA ASN A 176 -11.28 12.99 -2.29
C ASN A 176 -12.18 11.76 -2.48
N VAL A 177 -11.59 10.59 -2.75
CA VAL A 177 -12.35 9.32 -2.84
C VAL A 177 -12.83 8.89 -1.45
N VAL A 178 -11.97 9.01 -0.41
CA VAL A 178 -12.35 8.75 0.99
C VAL A 178 -13.53 9.63 1.41
N ASP A 179 -13.46 10.94 1.19
CA ASP A 179 -14.53 11.86 1.53
C ASP A 179 -15.82 11.57 0.74
N GLY A 180 -15.68 11.21 -0.54
CA GLY A 180 -16.82 10.81 -1.38
C GLY A 180 -17.55 9.59 -0.82
N VAL A 181 -16.82 8.52 -0.50
CA VAL A 181 -17.39 7.29 0.05
C VAL A 181 -17.96 7.52 1.45
N LEU A 182 -17.24 8.22 2.34
CA LEU A 182 -17.76 8.54 3.68
C LEU A 182 -19.02 9.40 3.62
N ALA A 183 -19.14 10.30 2.64
CA ALA A 183 -20.35 11.09 2.45
C ALA A 183 -21.57 10.23 2.07
N GLU A 184 -21.41 9.13 1.35
CA GLU A 184 -22.49 8.16 1.06
C GLU A 184 -23.03 7.52 2.35
N PHE A 185 -22.17 7.30 3.33
CA PHE A 185 -22.53 6.83 4.67
C PHE A 185 -22.88 7.97 5.65
N LYS A 186 -23.11 9.20 5.19
CA LYS A 186 -23.36 10.38 6.04
C LYS A 186 -22.29 10.61 7.12
N CYS A 187 -21.06 10.19 6.86
CA CYS A 187 -19.91 10.38 7.73
C CYS A 187 -18.98 11.47 7.20
N THR A 188 -18.08 11.93 8.06
CA THR A 188 -17.01 12.88 7.76
C THR A 188 -15.71 12.41 8.38
N LEU A 189 -14.60 12.72 7.71
CA LEU A 189 -13.26 12.47 8.19
C LEU A 189 -12.78 13.64 9.06
N VAL A 190 -12.22 13.33 10.23
CA VAL A 190 -11.48 14.27 11.08
C VAL A 190 -10.04 13.78 11.16
N ARG A 191 -9.09 14.54 10.61
CA ARG A 191 -7.66 14.20 10.69
C ARG A 191 -7.08 14.68 12.01
N GLN A 192 -6.40 13.80 12.73
CA GLN A 192 -5.69 14.15 13.96
C GLN A 192 -4.23 14.49 13.66
N THR A 193 -3.58 15.23 14.56
CA THR A 193 -2.16 15.57 14.44
C THR A 193 -1.24 14.37 14.66
N SER A 194 -1.74 13.28 15.25
CA SER A 194 -0.98 12.04 15.50
C SER A 194 -0.78 11.18 14.24
N GLY A 195 -1.41 11.54 13.10
CA GLY A 195 -1.49 10.67 11.92
C GLY A 195 -2.67 9.70 11.96
N ASP A 196 -3.39 9.62 13.07
CA ASP A 196 -4.66 8.94 13.16
C ASP A 196 -5.77 9.74 12.48
N VAL A 197 -6.78 9.02 12.02
CA VAL A 197 -7.99 9.62 11.46
C VAL A 197 -9.21 9.09 12.19
N SER A 198 -10.18 9.97 12.40
CA SER A 198 -11.44 9.62 13.03
C SER A 198 -12.58 9.78 12.05
N VAL A 199 -13.40 8.74 11.94
CA VAL A 199 -14.66 8.78 11.19
C VAL A 199 -15.77 9.14 12.17
N VAL A 200 -16.49 10.20 11.84
CA VAL A 200 -17.53 10.79 12.69
C VAL A 200 -18.81 10.96 11.87
N PRO A 201 -20.00 10.60 12.39
CA PRO A 201 -21.25 10.86 11.69
C PRO A 201 -21.51 12.37 11.60
N LYS A 202 -22.07 12.84 10.48
CA LYS A 202 -22.42 14.25 10.28
C LYS A 202 -23.48 14.73 11.27
N ASP A 203 -24.43 13.86 11.61
CA ASP A 203 -25.42 14.08 12.66
C ASP A 203 -25.02 13.28 13.91
N PRO A 204 -24.82 13.91 15.08
CA PRO A 204 -24.46 13.20 16.31
C PRO A 204 -25.49 12.15 16.75
N HIS A 205 -26.73 12.23 16.28
CA HIS A 205 -27.77 11.26 16.58
C HIS A 205 -27.80 10.07 15.62
N ASP A 206 -27.09 10.12 14.48
CA ASP A 206 -27.04 9.04 13.48
C ASP A 206 -25.88 8.05 13.73
N ALA A 207 -25.84 7.47 14.94
CA ALA A 207 -24.87 6.44 15.27
C ALA A 207 -25.01 5.17 14.40
N ALA A 208 -26.18 4.97 13.78
CA ALA A 208 -26.42 3.87 12.85
C ALA A 208 -25.61 4.04 11.56
N ALA A 209 -25.54 5.25 11.02
CA ALA A 209 -24.71 5.57 9.85
C ALA A 209 -23.23 5.22 10.07
N LEU A 210 -22.67 5.57 11.23
CA LEU A 210 -21.30 5.20 11.58
C LEU A 210 -21.10 3.67 11.64
N ARG A 211 -22.04 2.94 12.27
CA ARG A 211 -21.96 1.47 12.32
C ARG A 211 -22.02 0.83 10.93
N CYS A 212 -22.86 1.36 10.03
CA CYS A 212 -22.91 0.92 8.64
C CYS A 212 -21.58 1.18 7.92
N ALA A 213 -21.00 2.37 8.09
CA ALA A 213 -19.70 2.70 7.48
C ALA A 213 -18.60 1.74 7.97
N ILE A 214 -18.51 1.51 9.29
CA ILE A 214 -17.49 0.61 9.88
C ILE A 214 -17.63 -0.80 9.31
N ARG A 215 -18.85 -1.35 9.28
CA ARG A 215 -19.10 -2.70 8.76
C ARG A 215 -18.81 -2.79 7.26
N ASP A 216 -19.39 -1.90 6.46
CA ASP A 216 -19.35 -2.02 5.00
C ASP A 216 -17.97 -1.66 4.40
N LEU A 217 -17.14 -0.92 5.15
CA LEU A 217 -15.73 -0.67 4.81
C LEU A 217 -14.78 -1.71 5.44
N GLY A 218 -15.30 -2.63 6.26
CA GLY A 218 -14.48 -3.62 6.96
C GLY A 218 -13.48 -2.96 7.92
N LEU A 219 -13.82 -1.81 8.52
CA LEU A 219 -12.98 -1.11 9.51
C LEU A 219 -13.03 -1.76 10.89
N PHE A 220 -13.31 -3.06 10.95
CA PHE A 220 -13.23 -3.79 12.20
C PHE A 220 -11.78 -3.74 12.66
N VAL A 221 -11.61 -3.27 13.89
CA VAL A 221 -10.31 -3.23 14.53
C VAL A 221 -9.76 -4.64 14.48
N GLU A 222 -8.75 -4.88 13.64
CA GLU A 222 -7.82 -5.99 13.86
C GLU A 222 -7.12 -5.70 15.18
N GLN A 223 -7.83 -5.90 16.29
CA GLN A 223 -7.18 -6.21 17.54
C GLN A 223 -6.55 -7.58 17.29
N ASN A 224 -5.24 -7.58 17.03
CA ASN A 224 -4.36 -8.75 17.17
C ASN A 224 -4.11 -9.64 15.95
N ASN A 225 -4.08 -9.11 14.73
CA ASN A 225 -3.08 -9.62 13.78
C ASN A 225 -1.82 -8.77 13.94
N VAL A 226 -1.18 -9.00 15.08
CA VAL A 226 0.27 -8.97 15.16
C VAL A 226 0.74 -9.89 14.03
N PHE A 227 0.94 -9.33 12.85
CA PHE A 227 1.95 -9.82 11.92
C PHE A 227 3.25 -9.53 12.66
N GLU A 228 3.53 -10.39 13.65
CA GLU A 228 4.84 -10.59 14.21
C GLU A 228 5.69 -10.77 12.98
N GLN A 229 6.45 -9.73 12.62
CA GLN A 229 7.65 -9.95 11.84
C GLN A 229 8.30 -11.16 12.49
N PRO A 230 8.56 -12.25 11.74
CA PRO A 230 9.30 -13.37 12.31
C PRO A 230 10.52 -12.73 12.97
N PRO A 231 10.74 -12.96 14.28
CA PRO A 231 11.81 -12.28 14.99
C PRO A 231 13.03 -12.43 14.13
N GLU A 232 13.59 -11.30 13.66
CA GLU A 232 14.89 -11.32 13.02
C GLU A 232 15.73 -12.20 13.91
N ALA A 233 16.23 -13.31 13.36
CA ALA A 233 17.06 -14.23 14.09
C ALA A 233 18.24 -13.40 14.57
N VAL A 234 18.14 -12.94 15.82
CA VAL A 234 19.22 -12.33 16.55
C VAL A 234 20.19 -13.47 16.69
N ASN A 235 21.15 -13.54 15.77
CA ASN A 235 22.38 -14.30 15.94
C ASN A 235 23.12 -13.64 17.11
N GLN A 236 22.68 -13.95 18.34
CA GLN A 236 23.45 -13.82 19.55
C GLN A 236 24.50 -14.94 19.52
N ASP A 237 25.49 -14.79 18.64
CA ASP A 237 26.75 -15.50 18.81
C ASP A 237 27.53 -14.79 19.91
N THR A 238 27.32 -15.32 21.11
CA THR A 238 28.35 -15.72 22.08
C THR A 238 29.73 -15.06 22.00
N ASP A 239 30.08 -14.43 23.12
CA ASP A 239 31.40 -14.42 23.74
C ASP A 239 32.63 -14.19 22.83
N SER A 240 33.18 -12.98 22.93
CA SER A 240 34.63 -12.85 22.87
C SER A 240 35.16 -11.85 23.89
N PRO A 241 36.26 -12.20 24.57
CA PRO A 241 36.71 -11.52 25.78
C PRO A 241 37.44 -10.22 25.45
N SER A 242 37.33 -9.28 26.39
CA SER A 242 38.19 -8.11 26.54
C SER A 242 39.67 -8.48 26.34
N ASN A 243 40.26 -8.01 25.25
CA ASN A 243 41.70 -7.78 25.14
C ASN A 243 41.93 -6.33 24.73
N TYR A 244 42.27 -5.53 25.74
CA TYR A 244 43.05 -4.31 25.57
C TYR A 244 44.36 -4.68 24.86
N LEU A 245 44.66 -4.06 23.71
CA LEU A 245 46.04 -3.84 23.25
C LEU A 245 46.10 -2.83 22.10
N SER A 246 46.83 -1.74 22.38
CA SER A 246 47.68 -0.92 21.51
C SER A 246 47.17 -0.42 20.14
N VAL A 247 47.08 0.91 20.08
CA VAL A 247 47.03 1.74 18.87
C VAL A 247 48.22 1.41 17.95
N GLY A 248 47.95 0.74 16.84
CA GLY A 248 48.87 0.55 15.70
C GLY A 248 48.52 1.50 14.54
N PRO A 249 49.48 1.80 13.64
CA PRO A 249 49.30 2.73 12.52
C PRO A 249 48.34 2.17 11.44
N PRO A 250 47.78 3.05 10.58
CA PRO A 250 46.67 2.70 9.68
C PRO A 250 47.03 1.60 8.66
N PRO A 251 46.09 0.69 8.33
CA PRO A 251 46.31 -0.37 7.36
C PRO A 251 46.38 0.16 5.92
N GLN A 252 47.33 -0.38 5.17
CA GLN A 252 47.47 -0.18 3.73
C GLN A 252 46.31 -0.84 2.97
N ARG A 253 45.89 -0.19 1.88
CA ARG A 253 44.80 -0.62 0.98
C ARG A 253 44.96 -2.08 0.53
N PRO A 254 43.89 -2.90 0.58
CA PRO A 254 43.91 -4.23 -0.04
C PRO A 254 43.88 -4.13 -1.57
N ARG A 255 44.65 -5.01 -2.22
CA ARG A 255 44.63 -5.23 -3.69
C ARG A 255 43.27 -5.82 -4.11
N PRO A 256 42.81 -5.52 -5.33
CA PRO A 256 41.56 -6.09 -5.87
C PRO A 256 41.70 -7.60 -6.13
N PRO A 257 40.66 -8.41 -5.86
CA PRO A 257 40.64 -9.82 -6.23
C PRO A 257 40.50 -9.98 -7.75
N THR A 258 41.31 -10.90 -8.28
CA THR A 258 41.25 -11.38 -9.66
C THR A 258 39.95 -12.15 -9.91
N ALA A 259 39.33 -11.86 -11.05
CA ALA A 259 38.15 -12.54 -11.56
C ALA A 259 38.44 -14.01 -11.83
N MET A 260 37.66 -14.90 -11.21
CA MET A 260 37.30 -16.28 -11.60
C MET A 260 36.89 -16.96 -10.29
N ASP A 261 35.58 -17.07 -10.03
CA ASP A 261 34.90 -18.05 -9.14
C ASP A 261 33.59 -17.46 -8.59
N SER A 262 32.52 -17.42 -9.41
CA SER A 262 31.12 -17.32 -8.95
C SER A 262 30.13 -17.48 -10.12
N ILE A 263 30.11 -18.66 -10.74
CA ILE A 263 29.09 -19.03 -11.75
C ILE A 263 28.19 -20.19 -11.26
N VAL A 264 28.35 -20.71 -10.03
CA VAL A 264 27.60 -21.92 -9.60
C VAL A 264 26.91 -21.73 -8.25
N ALA A 265 25.94 -20.82 -8.19
CA ALA A 265 24.87 -20.72 -7.18
C ALA A 265 24.02 -19.48 -7.56
N CYS A 266 22.83 -19.55 -8.14
CA CYS A 266 21.62 -20.05 -7.55
C CYS A 266 20.56 -20.25 -8.66
N ALA A 267 20.69 -21.37 -9.39
CA ALA A 267 19.71 -21.81 -10.40
C ALA A 267 18.51 -22.56 -9.79
N TRP A 268 18.13 -22.29 -8.54
CA TRP A 268 17.20 -23.14 -7.76
C TRP A 268 15.88 -22.48 -7.31
N VAL A 269 15.36 -21.47 -8.02
CA VAL A 269 14.07 -20.81 -7.65
C VAL A 269 13.02 -20.80 -8.78
N LEU A 270 13.19 -21.56 -9.87
CA LEU A 270 12.29 -21.48 -11.05
C LEU A 270 11.39 -22.68 -11.34
N LEU A 271 11.10 -23.57 -10.38
CA LEU A 271 10.15 -24.65 -10.60
C LEU A 271 9.25 -24.89 -9.39
N GLY A 272 8.05 -24.31 -9.39
CA GLY A 272 7.04 -24.69 -8.40
C GLY A 272 5.83 -23.77 -8.25
N LEU A 273 5.12 -23.42 -9.32
CA LEU A 273 3.74 -22.91 -9.21
C LEU A 273 2.91 -23.34 -10.43
N PRO A 274 1.85 -24.16 -10.26
CA PRO A 274 0.92 -24.47 -11.34
C PRO A 274 -0.09 -23.31 -11.45
N PHE A 275 0.14 -22.39 -12.37
CA PHE A 275 -0.90 -21.44 -12.77
C PHE A 275 -1.84 -22.13 -13.77
N ALA A 276 -2.98 -22.61 -13.26
CA ALA A 276 -4.14 -22.88 -14.08
C ALA A 276 -4.62 -21.58 -14.74
N LEU A 277 -4.33 -21.45 -16.03
CA LEU A 277 -4.91 -20.44 -16.92
C LEU A 277 -6.41 -20.74 -17.10
N VAL A 278 -7.25 -20.09 -16.30
CA VAL A 278 -8.67 -19.92 -16.64
C VAL A 278 -8.76 -18.73 -17.59
N LEU A 279 -8.89 -19.03 -18.88
CA LEU A 279 -9.24 -18.06 -19.92
C LEU A 279 -10.69 -17.62 -19.68
N ILE A 280 -10.88 -16.49 -18.98
CA ILE A 280 -12.16 -15.79 -18.93
C ILE A 280 -12.22 -14.91 -20.19
N PRO A 281 -13.22 -15.07 -21.08
CA PRO A 281 -13.39 -14.17 -22.20
C PRO A 281 -13.72 -12.77 -21.65
N VAL A 282 -12.84 -11.81 -21.94
CA VAL A 282 -13.07 -10.40 -21.65
C VAL A 282 -14.08 -9.88 -22.67
N SER A 283 -15.36 -10.01 -22.32
CA SER A 283 -16.44 -9.26 -22.97
C SER A 283 -16.22 -7.79 -22.69
N VAL A 284 -15.93 -7.01 -23.74
CA VAL A 284 -15.88 -5.55 -23.70
C VAL A 284 -17.25 -5.03 -23.25
N PHE A 285 -17.38 -4.74 -21.95
CA PHE A 285 -18.54 -4.06 -21.40
C PHE A 285 -18.42 -2.58 -21.80
N ALA A 286 -19.20 -2.19 -22.80
CA ALA A 286 -19.48 -0.79 -23.09
C ALA A 286 -20.07 -0.14 -21.83
N ARG A 287 -19.41 0.94 -21.38
CA ARG A 287 -19.87 1.78 -20.26
C ARG A 287 -21.30 2.29 -20.54
N PRO A 288 -22.28 2.07 -19.65
CA PRO A 288 -23.48 2.90 -19.65
C PRO A 288 -23.14 4.24 -19.00
N SER A 289 -23.37 5.33 -19.74
CA SER A 289 -23.40 6.69 -19.21
C SER A 289 -24.43 6.78 -18.08
N TYR A 290 -23.99 7.09 -16.86
CA TYR A 290 -24.89 7.24 -15.73
C TYR A 290 -25.70 8.53 -15.83
N PHE A 291 -27.02 8.34 -15.84
CA PHE A 291 -28.05 9.33 -15.54
C PHE A 291 -27.80 9.96 -14.16
N GLY A 292 -27.77 11.28 -14.10
CA GLY A 292 -27.84 12.04 -12.85
C GLY A 292 -29.24 11.98 -12.28
N LEU A 293 -29.42 11.28 -11.15
CA LEU A 293 -30.59 11.43 -10.30
C LEU A 293 -30.36 12.65 -9.39
N ARG A 294 -30.94 13.79 -9.78
CA ARG A 294 -31.21 14.89 -8.86
C ARG A 294 -32.36 14.48 -7.95
N PHE A 295 -32.12 14.37 -6.65
CA PHE A 295 -33.18 14.50 -5.66
C PHE A 295 -33.46 16.00 -5.47
N ALA A 296 -34.72 16.37 -5.67
CA ALA A 296 -35.28 17.66 -5.30
C ALA A 296 -35.90 17.56 -3.90
#